data_AF-D4DCQ1-F1
#
_entry.id   AF-D4DCQ1-F1
#
_cell.length_a   1.000
_cell.length_b   1.000
_cell.length_c   1.000
_cell.angle_alpha   90.00
_cell.angle_beta   90.00
_cell.angle_gamma   90.00
#
_symmetry.space_group_name_H-M   'P 1'
#
loop_
_entity.id
_entity.type
_entity.pdbx_description
1 polymer ?
#
loop_
_entity_poly.entity_id
_entity_poly.type
_entity_poly.pdbx_seq_one_letter_code
_entity_poly.pdbx_strand_id
1 'polypeptide(L)'
;MKTRLTYIHEGDSDFDPSQTTVNQTTLSIRALKAAKQERILFDYTELPHEIRQVLKKCRDLRIRWASERPYTAVAPFSSRVSPGLHVVFTPASSGSSGESLCRLLQKSFSSQIDCTISPLSSSPSSFIPTTDPYARLKLQTLLPSLHQLITYLDRYICQENTECHNRIASISSASSLDIDYNDSTAHLMVAAYWPDAPEKAGWTEVINEPKYDGDRVEIGILAEQTPLKPEEVRVGGMLADIGRKAELTPTLFSFGSRHHPIQTTYRTQFTSPTGLHPTLQLSLRKSSLYPPTKLPPDTTCSLYTYLTLPSTIFADKYQLSTKDRLFLQSHNLVSLHSIQGETDLEAPNWITQQWGSNLLLELATPSLEAASEYPLANDEWNITVPLHLRYLHPSPSGYRDISVPWPVVFWACASDDGNADDKQKINPFDRVSLGWESNFPARTTYYHLQPEPEPASSLLVETISVPVLNMSRDTQRMEIQVGTAMIIIGGFMWILWKLGLITNSPAPVQATDEPEESRKDQ
;
A
#
# COMPACT_ATOMS: atom_id res chain seq x y z
N MET A 1 0.47 -29.14 9.58
CA MET A 1 -0.28 -27.98 9.07
C MET A 1 -1.40 -27.59 10.05
N LYS A 2 -1.63 -26.30 10.29
CA LYS A 2 -2.76 -25.82 11.10
C LYS A 2 -3.63 -24.87 10.29
N THR A 3 -4.91 -25.18 10.16
CA THR A 3 -5.88 -24.36 9.44
C THR A 3 -6.87 -23.77 10.42
N ARG A 4 -7.13 -22.47 10.29
CA ARG A 4 -8.16 -21.76 11.03
C ARG A 4 -9.12 -21.09 10.06
N LEU A 5 -10.39 -21.40 10.19
CA LEU A 5 -11.48 -20.75 9.44
C LEU A 5 -12.26 -19.88 10.43
N THR A 6 -12.34 -18.59 10.17
CA THR A 6 -13.08 -17.65 11.01
C THR A 6 -14.15 -16.97 10.20
N TYR A 7 -15.41 -17.18 10.59
CA TYR A 7 -16.59 -16.52 10.05
C TYR A 7 -17.03 -15.44 11.01
N ILE A 8 -17.21 -14.21 10.52
CA ILE A 8 -17.78 -13.09 11.27
C ILE A 8 -19.12 -12.73 10.63
N HIS A 9 -20.22 -13.07 11.29
CA HIS A 9 -21.56 -12.66 10.85
C HIS A 9 -21.97 -11.34 11.54
N GLU A 10 -22.95 -10.65 10.97
CA GLU A 10 -23.45 -9.40 11.53
C GLU A 10 -24.15 -9.67 12.88
N GLY A 11 -23.74 -8.93 13.92
CA GLY A 11 -24.11 -9.20 15.31
C GLY A 11 -25.59 -9.04 15.66
N ASP A 12 -26.38 -8.36 14.81
CA ASP A 12 -27.83 -8.20 14.98
C ASP A 12 -28.65 -9.27 14.22
N SER A 13 -28.00 -10.08 13.38
CA SER A 13 -28.65 -11.24 12.76
C SER A 13 -28.53 -12.44 13.69
N ASP A 14 -29.66 -13.00 14.11
CA ASP A 14 -29.69 -14.22 14.90
C ASP A 14 -28.97 -15.33 14.11
N PHE A 15 -27.81 -15.77 14.62
CA PHE A 15 -27.17 -16.97 14.12
C PHE A 15 -28.15 -18.13 14.32
N ASP A 16 -28.66 -18.68 13.22
CA ASP A 16 -29.54 -19.84 13.27
C ASP A 16 -28.66 -21.09 13.45
N PRO A 17 -28.73 -21.79 14.61
CA PRO A 17 -27.94 -22.99 14.84
C PRO A 17 -28.18 -24.07 13.78
N SER A 18 -29.33 -24.06 13.10
CA SER A 18 -29.67 -24.97 12.01
C SER A 18 -28.78 -24.81 10.77
N GLN A 19 -28.11 -23.66 10.63
CA GLN A 19 -27.14 -23.41 9.56
C GLN A 19 -25.84 -24.21 9.74
N THR A 20 -25.63 -24.80 10.91
CA THR A 20 -24.42 -25.56 11.23
C THR A 20 -24.73 -26.94 11.74
N THR A 21 -23.95 -27.92 11.29
CA THR A 21 -24.03 -29.28 11.81
C THR A 21 -22.62 -29.80 12.00
N VAL A 22 -22.28 -30.17 13.24
CA VAL A 22 -21.00 -30.76 13.59
C VAL A 22 -21.17 -32.24 13.85
N ASN A 23 -20.35 -33.02 13.17
CA ASN A 23 -20.13 -34.44 13.43
C ASN A 23 -18.67 -34.64 13.89
N GLN A 24 -18.31 -35.87 14.29
CA GLN A 24 -16.95 -36.18 14.74
C GLN A 24 -15.88 -35.84 13.71
N THR A 25 -16.20 -36.03 12.43
CA THR A 25 -15.24 -35.92 11.33
C THR A 25 -15.54 -34.77 10.37
N THR A 26 -16.68 -34.08 10.51
CA THR A 26 -17.09 -33.04 9.56
C THR A 26 -17.87 -31.90 10.22
N LEU A 27 -17.73 -30.70 9.69
CA LEU A 27 -18.60 -29.56 9.97
C LEU A 27 -19.24 -29.08 8.67
N SER A 28 -20.56 -29.00 8.65
CA SER A 28 -21.31 -28.44 7.53
C SER A 28 -21.83 -27.06 7.86
N ILE A 29 -21.65 -26.11 6.95
CA ILE A 29 -22.20 -24.75 6.99
C ILE A 29 -23.19 -24.61 5.82
N ARG A 30 -24.33 -23.97 6.05
CA ARG A 30 -25.35 -23.73 5.02
C ARG A 30 -25.80 -22.28 5.03
N ALA A 31 -25.73 -21.64 3.87
CA ALA A 31 -26.25 -20.29 3.63
C ALA A 31 -25.83 -19.25 4.67
N LEU A 32 -24.60 -19.36 5.21
CA LEU A 32 -24.11 -18.45 6.25
C LEU A 32 -23.66 -17.12 5.63
N LYS A 33 -24.31 -16.02 5.97
CA LYS A 33 -23.87 -14.68 5.58
C LYS A 33 -22.85 -14.16 6.57
N ALA A 34 -21.58 -14.19 6.17
CA ALA A 34 -20.48 -13.78 7.02
C ALA A 34 -19.27 -13.37 6.19
N ALA A 35 -18.46 -12.47 6.74
CA ALA A 35 -17.09 -12.31 6.31
C ALA A 35 -16.29 -13.56 6.71
N LYS A 36 -15.34 -13.99 5.88
CA LYS A 36 -14.53 -15.19 6.10
C LYS A 36 -13.05 -14.82 6.08
N GLN A 37 -12.31 -15.35 7.03
CA GLN A 37 -10.85 -15.46 6.94
C GLN A 37 -10.45 -16.94 7.01
N GLU A 38 -9.66 -17.37 6.03
CA GLU A 38 -8.95 -18.65 6.09
C GLU A 38 -7.49 -18.36 6.36
N ARG A 39 -6.96 -18.91 7.45
CA ARG A 39 -5.56 -18.79 7.86
C ARG A 39 -4.95 -20.17 7.95
N ILE A 40 -3.87 -20.38 7.20
CA ILE A 40 -3.12 -21.63 7.17
C ILE A 40 -1.71 -21.37 7.68
N LEU A 41 -1.26 -22.19 8.62
CA LEU A 41 0.08 -22.16 9.17
C LEU A 41 0.81 -23.43 8.71
N PHE A 42 1.88 -23.23 7.95
CA PHE A 42 2.77 -24.26 7.46
C PHE A 42 4.04 -24.30 8.30
N ASP A 43 4.47 -25.50 8.65
CA ASP A 43 5.81 -25.72 9.15
C ASP A 43 6.83 -25.53 8.01
N TYR A 44 8.04 -25.06 8.32
CA TYR A 44 9.10 -24.90 7.33
C TYR A 44 9.36 -26.20 6.53
N THR A 45 9.22 -27.37 7.16
CA THR A 45 9.42 -28.68 6.52
C THR A 45 8.34 -29.04 5.49
N GLU A 46 7.13 -28.51 5.66
CA GLU A 46 5.97 -28.75 4.78
C GLU A 46 6.04 -27.96 3.48
N LEU A 47 6.87 -26.92 3.43
CA LEU A 47 6.95 -26.01 2.29
C LEU A 47 7.72 -26.63 1.10
N PRO A 48 7.33 -26.34 -0.15
CA PRO A 48 8.10 -26.70 -1.34
C PRO A 48 9.58 -26.26 -1.25
N HIS A 49 10.48 -27.06 -1.82
CA HIS A 49 11.93 -26.81 -1.77
C HIS A 49 12.32 -25.41 -2.27
N GLU A 50 11.70 -24.93 -3.35
CA GLU A 50 11.93 -23.59 -3.91
C GLU A 50 11.63 -22.48 -2.88
N ILE A 51 10.51 -22.58 -2.17
CA ILE A 51 10.10 -21.62 -1.13
C ILE A 51 11.06 -21.69 0.05
N ARG A 52 11.40 -22.90 0.52
CA ARG A 52 12.36 -23.10 1.63
C ARG A 52 13.71 -22.45 1.35
N GLN A 53 14.22 -22.56 0.11
CA GLN A 53 15.50 -21.95 -0.26
C GLN A 53 15.49 -20.42 -0.16
N VAL A 54 14.37 -19.78 -0.49
CA VAL A 54 14.20 -18.34 -0.33
C VAL A 54 14.09 -17.96 1.15
N LEU A 55 13.24 -18.66 1.91
CA LEU A 55 13.01 -18.37 3.33
C LEU A 55 14.24 -18.62 4.19
N LYS A 56 15.11 -19.58 3.85
CA LYS A 56 16.40 -19.80 4.54
C LYS A 56 17.32 -18.56 4.54
N LYS A 57 17.16 -17.67 3.55
CA LYS A 57 17.93 -16.42 3.42
C LYS A 57 17.19 -15.19 3.98
N CYS A 58 16.08 -15.42 4.67
CA CYS A 58 15.15 -14.41 5.15
C CYS A 58 15.00 -14.49 6.66
N ARG A 59 15.05 -13.35 7.37
CA ARG A 59 14.62 -13.27 8.77
C ARG A 59 13.12 -13.06 8.89
N ASP A 60 12.61 -12.12 8.11
CA ASP A 60 11.21 -11.70 8.13
C ASP A 60 10.74 -11.42 6.71
N LEU A 61 9.64 -12.02 6.30
CA LEU A 61 8.99 -11.76 5.01
C LEU A 61 7.51 -11.48 5.26
N ARG A 62 7.05 -10.34 4.75
CA ARG A 62 5.67 -9.89 4.82
C ARG A 62 5.22 -9.56 3.41
N ILE A 63 4.28 -10.32 2.89
CA ILE A 63 3.59 -10.02 1.64
C ILE A 63 2.15 -9.69 1.98
N ARG A 64 1.66 -8.57 1.45
CA ARG A 64 0.28 -8.11 1.59
C ARG A 64 -0.22 -7.81 0.20
N TRP A 65 -1.34 -8.42 -0.18
CA TRP A 65 -2.06 -8.06 -1.39
C TRP A 65 -3.46 -7.58 -1.01
N ALA A 66 -3.90 -6.51 -1.67
CA ALA A 66 -5.27 -6.01 -1.57
C ALA A 66 -5.84 -5.82 -2.98
N SER A 67 -7.11 -6.22 -3.14
CA SER A 67 -7.84 -6.04 -4.39
C SER A 67 -8.04 -4.57 -4.74
N GLU A 68 -8.10 -4.28 -6.03
CA GLU A 68 -8.54 -2.99 -6.56
C GLU A 68 -10.06 -2.80 -6.41
N ARG A 69 -10.82 -3.86 -6.12
CA ARG A 69 -12.26 -3.74 -5.90
C ARG A 69 -12.53 -3.25 -4.48
N PRO A 70 -13.49 -2.32 -4.28
CA PRO A 70 -13.89 -1.91 -2.94
C PRO A 70 -14.48 -3.10 -2.18
N TYR A 71 -14.16 -3.19 -0.89
CA TYR A 71 -14.70 -4.17 0.03
C TYR A 71 -14.82 -3.57 1.43
N THR A 72 -15.84 -4.02 2.18
CA THR A 72 -16.03 -3.64 3.58
C THR A 72 -15.19 -4.55 4.46
N ALA A 73 -14.34 -3.97 5.30
CA ALA A 73 -13.55 -4.71 6.28
C ALA A 73 -14.24 -4.64 7.64
N VAL A 74 -14.61 -5.80 8.19
CA VAL A 74 -15.30 -5.91 9.49
C VAL A 74 -14.30 -6.14 10.63
N ALA A 75 -14.68 -5.90 11.88
CA ALA A 75 -13.83 -6.26 13.02
C ALA A 75 -13.81 -7.80 13.17
N PRO A 76 -12.65 -8.43 13.47
CA PRO A 76 -11.33 -7.84 13.77
C PRO A 76 -10.41 -7.68 12.55
N PHE A 77 -10.91 -7.82 11.33
CA PHE A 77 -10.15 -7.81 10.07
C PHE A 77 -10.03 -6.43 9.42
N SER A 78 -10.08 -5.37 10.23
CA SER A 78 -10.32 -4.00 9.75
C SER A 78 -9.10 -3.29 9.17
N SER A 79 -7.91 -3.85 9.38
CA SER A 79 -6.64 -3.32 8.86
C SER A 79 -6.58 -3.30 7.33
N ARG A 80 -6.16 -2.16 6.75
CA ARG A 80 -6.12 -1.94 5.29
C ARG A 80 -4.73 -1.56 4.78
N VAL A 81 -4.48 -1.89 3.52
CA VAL A 81 -3.37 -1.39 2.68
C VAL A 81 -3.96 -0.88 1.36
N SER A 82 -3.25 -0.01 0.65
CA SER A 82 -3.68 0.42 -0.68
C SER A 82 -3.71 -0.78 -1.65
N PRO A 83 -4.53 -0.75 -2.71
CA PRO A 83 -4.57 -1.83 -3.70
C PRO A 83 -3.19 -2.17 -4.29
N GLY A 84 -3.01 -3.45 -4.62
CA GLY A 84 -1.77 -3.99 -5.18
C GLY A 84 -0.99 -4.89 -4.22
N LEU A 85 0.24 -5.22 -4.61
CA LEU A 85 1.16 -6.10 -3.91
C LEU A 85 2.20 -5.28 -3.14
N HIS A 86 2.31 -5.55 -1.84
CA HIS A 86 3.28 -4.93 -0.93
C HIS A 86 4.16 -6.02 -0.34
N VAL A 87 5.47 -5.87 -0.47
CA VAL A 87 6.45 -6.82 0.05
C VAL A 87 7.43 -6.08 0.95
N VAL A 88 7.57 -6.56 2.18
CA VAL A 88 8.60 -6.16 3.12
C VAL A 88 9.45 -7.39 3.42
N PHE A 89 10.75 -7.27 3.24
CA PHE A 89 11.69 -8.37 3.37
C PHE A 89 12.91 -7.95 4.19
N THR A 90 13.26 -8.74 5.19
CA THR A 90 14.47 -8.55 6.00
C THR A 90 15.44 -9.69 5.70
N PRO A 91 16.62 -9.42 5.12
CA PRO A 91 17.58 -10.46 4.78
C PRO A 91 18.26 -11.07 6.02
N ALA A 92 18.67 -12.33 5.92
CA ALA A 92 19.42 -13.04 6.98
C ALA A 92 20.89 -12.57 7.12
N SER A 93 21.46 -12.00 6.06
CA SER A 93 22.86 -11.57 5.99
C SER A 93 22.98 -10.25 5.23
N SER A 94 23.93 -9.41 5.63
CA SER A 94 24.28 -8.17 4.92
C SER A 94 24.67 -8.44 3.46
N GLY A 95 24.17 -7.64 2.53
CA GLY A 95 24.50 -7.73 1.10
C GLY A 95 23.63 -8.69 0.27
N SER A 96 22.62 -9.33 0.87
CA SER A 96 21.63 -10.10 0.09
C SER A 96 20.74 -9.15 -0.72
N SER A 97 20.81 -9.24 -2.04
CA SER A 97 20.04 -8.40 -2.98
C SER A 97 18.55 -8.77 -3.07
N GLY A 98 18.11 -9.82 -2.37
CA GLY A 98 16.74 -10.34 -2.49
C GLY A 98 16.43 -10.99 -3.85
N GLU A 99 17.43 -11.22 -4.70
CA GLU A 99 17.24 -11.73 -6.07
C GLU A 99 16.47 -13.06 -6.13
N SER A 100 16.72 -13.98 -5.19
CA SER A 100 15.98 -15.25 -5.14
C SER A 100 14.50 -15.05 -4.80
N LEU A 101 14.19 -14.08 -3.93
CA LEU A 101 12.81 -13.70 -3.64
C LEU A 101 12.18 -13.06 -4.86
N CYS A 102 12.89 -12.16 -5.55
CA CYS A 102 12.40 -11.55 -6.79
C CYS A 102 11.99 -12.59 -7.83
N ARG A 103 12.87 -13.55 -8.14
CA ARG A 103 12.57 -14.59 -9.14
C ARG A 103 11.33 -15.39 -8.74
N LEU A 104 11.17 -15.67 -7.44
CA LEU A 104 9.97 -16.34 -6.93
C LEU A 104 8.72 -15.47 -7.08
N LEU A 105 8.79 -14.18 -6.77
CA LEU A 105 7.68 -13.24 -6.96
C LEU A 105 7.30 -13.10 -8.43
N GLN A 106 8.28 -13.01 -9.33
CA GLN A 106 8.03 -12.92 -10.77
C GLN A 106 7.34 -14.19 -11.31
N LYS A 107 7.77 -15.36 -10.83
CA LYS A 107 7.19 -16.65 -11.19
C LYS A 107 5.77 -16.83 -10.64
N SER A 108 5.55 -16.42 -9.38
CA SER A 108 4.30 -16.67 -8.65
C SER A 108 3.26 -15.57 -8.84
N PHE A 109 3.60 -14.30 -8.91
CA PHE A 109 2.62 -13.20 -8.96
C PHE A 109 2.52 -12.52 -10.32
N SER A 110 3.64 -12.18 -10.97
CA SER A 110 3.64 -11.64 -12.34
C SER A 110 5.08 -11.47 -12.86
N SER A 111 5.33 -11.86 -14.10
CA SER A 111 6.64 -11.66 -14.75
C SER A 111 7.02 -10.20 -14.95
N GLN A 112 6.06 -9.28 -14.82
CA GLN A 112 6.24 -7.83 -14.96
C GLN A 112 6.63 -7.14 -13.65
N ILE A 113 6.75 -7.89 -12.54
CA ILE A 113 7.22 -7.32 -11.28
C ILE A 113 8.66 -6.90 -11.45
N ASP A 114 8.89 -5.59 -11.45
CA ASP A 114 10.22 -5.03 -11.34
C ASP A 114 10.66 -5.09 -9.88
N CYS A 115 11.60 -5.98 -9.57
CA CYS A 115 12.11 -6.18 -8.21
C CYS A 115 13.33 -5.32 -7.94
N THR A 116 13.34 -4.09 -8.43
CA THR A 116 14.28 -3.07 -8.00
C THR A 116 14.01 -2.72 -6.54
N ILE A 117 14.53 -3.60 -5.70
CA ILE A 117 14.32 -3.59 -4.26
C ILE A 117 15.15 -2.46 -3.68
N SER A 118 14.48 -1.53 -3.01
CA SER A 118 15.13 -0.40 -2.36
C SER A 118 15.20 -0.64 -0.84
N PRO A 119 16.32 -0.26 -0.19
CA PRO A 119 16.37 -0.28 1.26
C PRO A 119 15.31 0.68 1.82
N LEU A 120 14.57 0.18 2.80
CA LEU A 120 13.65 0.98 3.59
C LEU A 120 14.52 1.93 4.43
N SER A 121 14.56 3.19 4.02
CA SER A 121 15.14 4.23 4.86
C SER A 121 14.27 4.37 6.10
N SER A 122 14.87 4.28 7.29
CA SER A 122 14.17 4.58 8.54
C SER A 122 13.66 6.03 8.47
N SER A 123 12.37 6.23 8.72
CA SER A 123 11.82 7.58 8.91
C SER A 123 12.48 8.19 10.16
N PRO A 124 12.93 9.45 10.15
CA PRO A 124 13.44 10.12 11.35
C PRO A 124 12.38 10.21 12.46
N SER A 125 11.10 10.04 12.13
CA SER A 125 9.94 9.99 13.03
C SER A 125 9.51 8.57 13.44
N SER A 126 10.31 7.53 13.17
CA SER A 126 9.94 6.16 13.56
C SER A 126 9.99 5.98 15.08
N PHE A 127 8.83 5.70 15.69
CA PHE A 127 8.70 5.37 17.11
C PHE A 127 9.01 3.89 17.41
N ILE A 128 9.17 3.06 16.38
CA ILE A 128 9.65 1.68 16.53
C ILE A 128 11.18 1.69 16.41
N PRO A 129 11.92 1.29 17.46
CA PRO A 129 13.35 1.08 17.35
C PRO A 129 13.64 -0.01 16.33
N THR A 130 14.41 0.29 15.29
CA THR A 130 14.93 -0.76 14.40
C THR A 130 16.03 -1.51 15.15
N THR A 131 15.65 -2.54 15.92
CA THR A 131 16.59 -3.42 16.61
C THR A 131 17.30 -4.38 15.65
N ASP A 132 16.83 -4.49 14.41
CA ASP A 132 17.47 -5.31 13.39
C ASP A 132 18.72 -4.63 12.82
N PRO A 133 19.88 -5.31 12.79
CA PRO A 133 21.12 -4.77 12.24
C PRO A 133 21.11 -4.68 10.71
N TYR A 134 20.05 -5.15 10.04
CA TYR A 134 19.97 -5.25 8.59
C TYR A 134 18.84 -4.39 8.04
N ALA A 135 19.11 -3.73 6.91
CA ALA A 135 18.12 -2.92 6.21
C ALA A 135 16.93 -3.78 5.78
N ARG A 136 15.73 -3.38 6.20
CA ARG A 136 14.48 -3.92 5.64
C ARG A 136 14.38 -3.44 4.21
N LEU A 137 13.92 -4.29 3.33
CA LEU A 137 13.81 -4.03 1.91
C LEU A 137 12.32 -3.97 1.55
N LYS A 138 11.92 -3.01 0.71
CA LYS A 138 10.51 -2.81 0.35
C LYS A 138 10.32 -2.80 -1.16
N LEU A 139 9.23 -3.43 -1.59
CA LEU A 139 8.73 -3.43 -2.96
C LEU A 139 7.22 -3.21 -2.91
N GLN A 140 6.71 -2.32 -3.76
CA GLN A 140 5.29 -2.16 -3.98
C GLN A 140 5.03 -2.09 -5.48
N THR A 141 3.96 -2.75 -5.92
CA THR A 141 3.54 -2.72 -7.31
C THR A 141 2.05 -2.95 -7.40
N LEU A 142 1.41 -2.35 -8.40
CA LEU A 142 0.01 -2.63 -8.66
C LEU A 142 -0.11 -4.07 -9.17
N LEU A 143 -1.05 -4.83 -8.60
CA LEU A 143 -1.32 -6.20 -9.00
C LEU A 143 -2.84 -6.42 -9.03
N PRO A 144 -3.48 -6.27 -10.20
CA PRO A 144 -4.95 -6.30 -10.30
C PRO A 144 -5.57 -7.65 -9.94
N SER A 145 -4.83 -8.76 -10.09
CA SER A 145 -5.37 -10.11 -9.92
C SER A 145 -4.31 -11.09 -9.41
N LEU A 146 -4.77 -12.08 -8.64
CA LEU A 146 -3.98 -13.22 -8.15
C LEU A 146 -3.93 -14.40 -9.13
N HIS A 147 -4.39 -14.24 -10.38
CA HIS A 147 -4.50 -15.34 -11.34
C HIS A 147 -3.19 -16.12 -11.57
N GLN A 148 -2.05 -15.43 -11.67
CA GLN A 148 -0.74 -16.07 -11.82
C GLN A 148 -0.37 -16.88 -10.57
N LEU A 149 -0.72 -16.39 -9.38
CA LEU A 149 -0.46 -17.09 -8.12
C LEU A 149 -1.29 -18.35 -8.04
N ILE A 150 -2.58 -18.25 -8.36
CA ILE A 150 -3.49 -19.37 -8.43
C ILE A 150 -2.95 -20.43 -9.39
N THR A 151 -2.52 -20.02 -10.59
CA THR A 151 -1.92 -20.93 -11.59
C THR A 151 -0.61 -21.57 -11.09
N TYR A 152 0.24 -20.80 -10.40
CA TYR A 152 1.47 -21.31 -9.80
C TYR A 152 1.17 -22.37 -8.73
N LEU A 153 0.28 -22.05 -7.79
CA LEU A 153 -0.06 -22.95 -6.70
C LEU A 153 -0.79 -24.21 -7.23
N ASP A 154 -1.68 -24.06 -8.20
CA ASP A 154 -2.37 -25.15 -8.89
C ASP A 154 -1.39 -26.15 -9.51
N ARG A 155 -0.43 -25.63 -10.30
CA ARG A 155 0.55 -26.45 -11.03
C ARG A 155 1.61 -27.09 -10.14
N TYR A 156 2.10 -26.36 -9.13
CA TYR A 156 3.29 -26.77 -8.38
C TYR A 156 2.98 -27.31 -6.97
N ILE A 157 1.78 -27.05 -6.43
CA ILE A 157 1.40 -27.46 -5.09
C ILE A 157 0.27 -28.50 -5.12
N CYS A 158 -0.83 -28.27 -5.85
CA CYS A 158 -2.00 -29.15 -5.74
C CYS A 158 -1.87 -30.51 -6.42
N GLN A 159 -0.96 -30.69 -7.37
CA GLN A 159 -0.76 -31.97 -8.08
C GLN A 159 -2.10 -32.58 -8.57
N GLU A 160 -2.55 -33.72 -8.04
CA GLU A 160 -3.83 -34.37 -8.39
C GLU A 160 -4.91 -34.21 -7.30
N ASN A 161 -4.71 -33.32 -6.32
CA ASN A 161 -5.62 -33.16 -5.19
C ASN A 161 -6.76 -32.19 -5.50
N THR A 162 -7.94 -32.74 -5.83
CA THR A 162 -9.17 -31.98 -6.15
C THR A 162 -9.59 -30.99 -5.06
N GLU A 163 -9.42 -31.35 -3.78
CA GLU A 163 -9.74 -30.46 -2.65
C GLU A 163 -8.82 -29.23 -2.65
N CYS A 164 -7.53 -29.46 -2.94
CA CYS A 164 -6.55 -28.39 -3.04
C CYS A 164 -6.88 -27.45 -4.21
N HIS A 165 -7.21 -28.00 -5.39
CA HIS A 165 -7.61 -27.20 -6.56
C HIS A 165 -8.81 -26.29 -6.26
N ASN A 166 -9.85 -26.84 -5.61
CA ASN A 166 -11.04 -26.06 -5.24
C ASN A 166 -10.73 -24.96 -4.23
N ARG A 167 -9.89 -25.24 -3.21
CA ARG A 167 -9.45 -24.23 -2.24
C ARG A 167 -8.68 -23.10 -2.91
N ILE A 168 -7.74 -23.42 -3.80
CA ILE A 168 -6.97 -22.40 -4.53
C ILE A 168 -7.86 -21.57 -5.44
N ALA A 169 -8.80 -22.21 -6.14
CA ALA A 169 -9.74 -21.48 -7.00
C ALA A 169 -10.55 -20.44 -6.23
N SER A 170 -10.90 -20.71 -4.95
CA SER A 170 -11.63 -19.77 -4.11
C SER A 170 -10.86 -18.46 -3.84
N ILE A 171 -9.53 -18.50 -3.83
CA ILE A 171 -8.65 -17.34 -3.60
C ILE A 171 -8.85 -16.27 -4.68
N SER A 172 -9.32 -16.64 -5.88
CA SER A 172 -9.60 -15.68 -6.96
C SER A 172 -10.61 -14.58 -6.58
N SER A 173 -11.50 -14.89 -5.62
CA SER A 173 -12.53 -13.99 -5.12
C SER A 173 -12.14 -13.26 -3.83
N ALA A 174 -10.95 -13.53 -3.29
CA ALA A 174 -10.49 -12.89 -2.06
C ALA A 174 -10.26 -11.40 -2.26
N SER A 175 -10.53 -10.61 -1.21
CA SER A 175 -10.30 -9.17 -1.20
C SER A 175 -8.91 -8.80 -0.67
N SER A 176 -8.32 -9.67 0.15
CA SER A 176 -6.91 -9.56 0.54
C SER A 176 -6.25 -10.92 0.76
N LEU A 177 -4.94 -10.96 0.57
CA LEU A 177 -4.09 -12.12 0.80
C LEU A 177 -2.82 -11.68 1.52
N ASP A 178 -2.49 -12.37 2.61
CA ASP A 178 -1.31 -12.12 3.42
C ASP A 178 -0.44 -13.36 3.46
N ILE A 179 0.88 -13.17 3.35
CA ILE A 179 1.88 -14.20 3.56
C ILE A 179 2.91 -13.66 4.56
N ASP A 180 3.09 -14.37 5.66
CA ASP A 180 3.99 -14.01 6.74
C ASP A 180 4.98 -15.13 7.04
N TYR A 181 6.25 -14.80 7.12
CA TYR A 181 7.29 -15.70 7.62
C TYR A 181 8.19 -14.96 8.59
N ASN A 182 8.56 -15.65 9.67
CA ASN A 182 9.57 -15.19 10.61
C ASN A 182 10.45 -16.37 11.03
N ASP A 183 11.77 -16.19 10.92
CA ASP A 183 12.79 -17.21 11.19
C ASP A 183 12.73 -17.75 12.63
N SER A 184 12.37 -16.91 13.59
CA SER A 184 12.31 -17.24 15.01
C SER A 184 11.18 -18.22 15.31
N THR A 185 10.10 -18.18 14.51
CA THR A 185 8.98 -19.13 14.60
C THR A 185 9.10 -20.28 13.62
N ALA A 186 9.92 -20.15 12.58
CA ALA A 186 10.05 -21.10 11.47
C ALA A 186 8.70 -21.52 10.84
N HIS A 187 7.70 -20.66 10.89
CA HIS A 187 6.38 -20.91 10.31
C HIS A 187 6.06 -19.91 9.20
N LEU A 188 5.47 -20.41 8.11
CA LEU A 188 4.88 -19.59 7.06
C LEU A 188 3.36 -19.57 7.28
N MET A 189 2.80 -18.38 7.45
CA MET A 189 1.37 -18.16 7.57
C MET A 189 0.84 -17.58 6.27
N VAL A 190 -0.26 -18.15 5.75
CA VAL A 190 -1.02 -17.61 4.64
C VAL A 190 -2.43 -17.30 5.13
N ALA A 191 -2.91 -16.07 4.94
CA ALA A 191 -4.27 -15.68 5.28
C ALA A 191 -4.98 -15.03 4.10
N ALA A 192 -6.14 -15.56 3.73
CA ALA A 192 -7.02 -14.97 2.73
C ALA A 192 -8.30 -14.47 3.41
N TYR A 193 -8.80 -13.32 2.95
CA TYR A 193 -9.98 -12.67 3.51
C TYR A 193 -11.02 -12.38 2.43
N TRP A 194 -12.27 -12.66 2.77
CA TRP A 194 -13.45 -12.37 1.98
C TRP A 194 -14.43 -11.56 2.83
N PRO A 195 -14.90 -10.39 2.35
CA PRO A 195 -15.89 -9.59 3.06
C PRO A 195 -17.25 -10.30 3.10
N ASP A 196 -17.56 -11.06 2.06
CA ASP A 196 -18.84 -11.74 1.86
C ASP A 196 -18.63 -13.04 1.09
N ALA A 197 -19.64 -13.92 1.14
CA ALA A 197 -19.65 -15.12 0.31
C ALA A 197 -19.73 -14.76 -1.19
N PRO A 198 -19.08 -15.53 -2.08
CA PRO A 198 -19.20 -15.32 -3.54
C PRO A 198 -20.64 -15.44 -4.05
N GLU A 199 -21.45 -16.27 -3.40
CA GLU A 199 -22.87 -16.45 -3.69
C GLU A 199 -23.74 -15.62 -2.75
N LYS A 200 -24.81 -15.01 -3.30
CA LYS A 200 -25.79 -14.23 -2.53
C LYS A 200 -26.47 -15.03 -1.41
N ALA A 201 -26.50 -16.35 -1.53
CA ALA A 201 -27.09 -17.25 -0.55
C ALA A 201 -26.24 -17.38 0.73
N GLY A 202 -24.97 -16.96 0.72
CA GLY A 202 -24.03 -17.16 1.82
C GLY A 202 -23.13 -18.39 1.62
N TRP A 203 -22.24 -18.64 2.57
CA TRP A 203 -21.32 -19.76 2.55
C TRP A 203 -22.06 -21.08 2.73
N THR A 204 -21.82 -22.02 1.82
CA THR A 204 -22.28 -23.40 1.94
C THR A 204 -21.10 -24.33 1.72
N GLU A 205 -20.60 -24.92 2.81
CA GLU A 205 -19.33 -25.64 2.80
C GLU A 205 -19.40 -26.88 3.69
N VAL A 206 -18.67 -27.92 3.31
CA VAL A 206 -18.42 -29.11 4.13
C VAL A 206 -16.94 -29.17 4.43
N ILE A 207 -16.59 -29.03 5.70
CA ILE A 207 -15.22 -29.00 6.18
C ILE A 207 -14.94 -30.35 6.84
N ASN A 208 -13.98 -31.07 6.28
CA ASN A 208 -13.61 -32.40 6.76
C ASN A 208 -12.48 -32.33 7.79
N GLU A 209 -12.35 -33.39 8.58
CA GLU A 209 -11.22 -33.60 9.47
C GLU A 209 -9.89 -33.63 8.70
N PRO A 210 -8.80 -33.22 9.35
CA PRO A 210 -7.47 -33.31 8.75
C PRO A 210 -7.10 -34.76 8.39
N LYS A 211 -6.47 -34.95 7.24
CA LYS A 211 -6.06 -36.29 6.73
C LYS A 211 -4.83 -36.85 7.42
N TYR A 212 -3.95 -36.00 7.95
CA TYR A 212 -2.67 -36.40 8.54
C TYR A 212 -2.67 -36.24 10.05
N ASP A 213 -2.02 -37.18 10.74
CA ASP A 213 -1.85 -37.11 12.19
C ASP A 213 -0.96 -35.90 12.57
N GLY A 214 -1.46 -35.06 13.48
CA GLY A 214 -0.82 -33.80 13.87
C GLY A 214 -1.35 -32.54 13.17
N ASP A 215 -2.11 -32.67 12.07
CA ASP A 215 -2.82 -31.55 11.46
C ASP A 215 -4.01 -31.13 12.32
N ARG A 216 -4.42 -29.86 12.20
CA ARG A 216 -5.53 -29.31 13.00
C ARG A 216 -6.38 -28.34 12.19
N VAL A 217 -7.70 -28.46 12.32
CA VAL A 217 -8.68 -27.57 11.69
C VAL A 217 -9.55 -26.94 12.78
N GLU A 218 -9.28 -25.67 13.08
CA GLU A 218 -10.08 -24.86 14.00
C GLU A 218 -11.10 -24.04 13.20
N ILE A 219 -12.34 -24.02 13.65
CA ILE A 219 -13.40 -23.23 13.04
C ILE A 219 -14.00 -22.32 14.09
N GLY A 220 -14.12 -21.04 13.79
CA GLY A 220 -14.84 -20.07 14.61
C GLY A 220 -15.97 -19.45 13.81
N ILE A 221 -17.18 -19.53 14.34
CA ILE A 221 -18.35 -18.82 13.82
C ILE A 221 -18.74 -17.80 14.88
N LEU A 222 -18.39 -16.56 14.62
CA LEU A 222 -18.39 -15.49 15.61
C LEU A 222 -19.21 -14.30 15.09
N ALA A 223 -19.64 -13.46 16.01
CA ALA A 223 -20.19 -12.14 15.77
C ALA A 223 -19.46 -11.12 16.63
N GLU A 224 -19.37 -9.91 16.11
CA GLU A 224 -18.97 -8.75 16.91
C GLU A 224 -20.01 -8.53 18.02
N GLN A 225 -19.51 -8.24 19.21
CA GLN A 225 -20.30 -7.97 20.40
C GLN A 225 -19.96 -6.57 20.90
N THR A 226 -20.84 -5.97 21.69
CA THR A 226 -20.57 -4.66 22.28
C THR A 226 -19.27 -4.71 23.11
N PRO A 227 -18.25 -3.91 22.74
CA PRO A 227 -16.99 -3.90 23.45
C PRO A 227 -17.15 -3.25 24.83
N LEU A 228 -16.36 -3.72 25.79
CA LEU A 228 -16.35 -3.15 27.16
C LEU A 228 -15.52 -1.87 27.24
N LYS A 229 -14.49 -1.77 26.40
CA LYS A 229 -13.63 -0.60 26.28
C LYS A 229 -13.46 -0.21 24.80
N PRO A 230 -13.28 1.08 24.49
CA PRO A 230 -13.11 1.57 23.11
C PRO A 230 -12.02 0.89 22.27
N GLU A 231 -10.92 0.50 22.90
CA GLU A 231 -9.73 -0.08 22.26
C GLU A 231 -9.83 -1.61 22.08
N GLU A 232 -10.82 -2.24 22.71
CA GLU A 232 -11.01 -3.69 22.65
C GLU A 232 -12.03 -4.05 21.57
N VAL A 233 -11.75 -5.15 20.86
CA VAL A 233 -12.75 -5.84 20.04
C VAL A 233 -13.25 -7.04 20.84
N ARG A 234 -14.57 -7.17 20.93
CA ARG A 234 -15.23 -8.30 21.59
C ARG A 234 -15.94 -9.14 20.54
N VAL A 235 -15.66 -10.43 20.56
CA VAL A 235 -16.30 -11.39 19.66
C VAL A 235 -16.88 -12.53 20.48
N GLY A 236 -18.09 -12.94 20.11
CA GLY A 236 -18.80 -14.05 20.74
C GLY A 236 -19.35 -14.99 19.68
N GLY A 237 -19.48 -16.27 20.00
CA GLY A 237 -20.04 -17.25 19.07
C GLY A 237 -19.62 -18.67 19.44
N MET A 238 -19.37 -19.50 18.42
CA MET A 238 -19.07 -20.92 18.59
C MET A 238 -17.72 -21.27 17.97
N LEU A 239 -16.95 -22.12 18.67
CA LEU A 239 -15.71 -22.70 18.18
C LEU A 239 -15.85 -24.21 18.02
N ALA A 240 -15.25 -24.78 16.98
CA ALA A 240 -15.13 -26.21 16.77
C ALA A 240 -13.68 -26.59 16.42
N ASP A 241 -13.27 -27.80 16.81
CA ASP A 241 -11.97 -28.39 16.50
C ASP A 241 -12.21 -29.76 15.85
N ILE A 242 -12.16 -29.80 14.52
CA ILE A 242 -12.61 -30.96 13.74
C ILE A 242 -11.61 -32.11 13.86
N GLY A 243 -12.11 -33.32 14.10
CA GLY A 243 -11.29 -34.52 14.34
C GLY A 243 -10.81 -34.69 15.79
N ARG A 244 -11.08 -33.72 16.69
CA ARG A 244 -10.72 -33.81 18.12
C ARG A 244 -11.92 -33.69 19.05
N LYS A 245 -12.77 -32.69 18.82
CA LYS A 245 -13.97 -32.43 19.62
C LYS A 245 -15.16 -32.25 18.69
N ALA A 246 -16.10 -33.18 18.78
CA ALA A 246 -17.32 -33.19 18.00
C ALA A 246 -18.40 -32.27 18.59
N GLU A 247 -18.03 -31.07 19.05
CA GLU A 247 -18.93 -30.17 19.76
C GLU A 247 -18.61 -28.71 19.45
N LEU A 248 -19.66 -27.91 19.24
CA LEU A 248 -19.59 -26.46 19.15
C LEU A 248 -19.47 -25.89 20.57
N THR A 249 -18.30 -25.36 20.91
CA THR A 249 -18.06 -24.75 22.21
C THR A 249 -18.43 -23.26 22.15
N PRO A 250 -19.42 -22.79 22.94
CA PRO A 250 -19.72 -21.37 23.02
C PRO A 250 -18.53 -20.62 23.62
N THR A 251 -18.14 -19.51 23.00
CA THR A 251 -17.02 -18.69 23.44
C THR A 251 -17.40 -17.21 23.40
N LEU A 252 -16.80 -16.46 24.32
CA LEU A 252 -16.86 -15.02 24.35
C LEU A 252 -15.51 -14.53 24.82
N PHE A 253 -14.81 -13.77 23.99
CA PHE A 253 -13.51 -13.24 24.34
C PHE A 253 -13.33 -11.81 23.83
N SER A 254 -12.46 -11.07 24.51
CA SER A 254 -12.14 -9.67 24.22
C SER A 254 -10.63 -9.53 24.14
N PHE A 255 -10.17 -8.75 23.17
CA PHE A 255 -8.76 -8.49 22.95
C PHE A 255 -8.59 -7.05 22.47
N GLY A 256 -7.45 -6.44 22.81
CA GLY A 256 -7.09 -5.13 22.25
C GLY A 256 -6.88 -5.24 20.74
N SER A 257 -7.50 -4.34 19.98
CA SER A 257 -7.24 -4.20 18.54
C SER A 257 -6.69 -2.81 18.25
N ARG A 258 -5.63 -2.74 17.45
CA ARG A 258 -5.09 -1.47 16.97
C ARG A 258 -5.88 -0.95 15.77
N HIS A 259 -6.61 -1.81 15.07
CA HIS A 259 -7.34 -1.44 13.86
C HIS A 259 -8.83 -1.68 14.06
N HIS A 260 -9.61 -0.63 13.82
CA HIS A 260 -11.06 -0.61 13.97
C HIS A 260 -11.71 -0.10 12.68
N PRO A 261 -12.84 -0.68 12.26
CA PRO A 261 -13.58 -0.16 11.13
C PRO A 261 -14.53 0.94 11.60
N ILE A 262 -14.71 1.97 10.77
CA ILE A 262 -15.81 2.93 10.94
C ILE A 262 -16.65 2.96 9.66
N GLN A 263 -17.91 3.39 9.77
CA GLN A 263 -18.87 3.41 8.65
C GLN A 263 -18.74 4.63 7.74
N THR A 264 -17.92 5.60 8.15
CA THR A 264 -17.68 6.84 7.41
C THR A 264 -16.86 6.58 6.14
N THR A 265 -17.16 7.31 5.07
CA THR A 265 -16.60 7.06 3.74
C THR A 265 -15.70 8.19 3.24
N TYR A 266 -14.88 7.88 2.24
CA TYR A 266 -14.09 8.84 1.48
C TYR A 266 -14.02 8.48 -0.01
N ARG A 267 -13.73 9.49 -0.82
CA ARG A 267 -13.51 9.38 -2.27
C ARG A 267 -12.17 9.96 -2.65
N THR A 268 -11.61 9.44 -3.75
CA THR A 268 -10.35 9.91 -4.32
C THR A 268 -10.53 10.11 -5.82
N GLN A 269 -9.99 11.20 -6.37
CA GLN A 269 -9.96 11.43 -7.81
C GLN A 269 -8.82 12.38 -8.19
N PHE A 270 -8.42 12.42 -9.46
CA PHE A 270 -7.57 13.51 -9.97
C PHE A 270 -8.39 14.65 -10.55
N THR A 271 -8.05 15.89 -10.18
CA THR A 271 -8.71 17.07 -10.76
C THR A 271 -8.40 17.19 -12.25
N SER A 272 -9.44 17.30 -13.07
CA SER A 272 -9.29 17.49 -14.52
C SER A 272 -9.16 18.99 -14.87
N PRO A 273 -8.33 19.34 -15.88
CA PRO A 273 -7.47 18.47 -16.68
C PRO A 273 -6.20 18.03 -15.93
N THR A 274 -5.78 16.79 -16.15
CA THR A 274 -4.51 16.28 -15.61
C THR A 274 -3.34 16.79 -16.46
N GLY A 275 -2.67 17.84 -16.00
CA GLY A 275 -1.41 18.33 -16.57
C GLY A 275 -0.18 17.56 -16.05
N LEU A 276 1.02 18.12 -16.21
CA LEU A 276 2.26 17.58 -15.63
C LEU A 276 2.32 17.69 -14.09
N HIS A 277 1.42 18.47 -13.51
CA HIS A 277 1.24 18.66 -12.06
C HIS A 277 -0.16 18.19 -11.64
N PRO A 278 -0.44 16.87 -11.68
CA PRO A 278 -1.74 16.35 -11.28
C PRO A 278 -1.99 16.64 -9.80
N THR A 279 -3.22 17.02 -9.46
CA THR A 279 -3.64 17.22 -8.07
C THR A 279 -4.61 16.11 -7.68
N LEU A 280 -4.22 15.31 -6.68
CA LEU A 280 -5.07 14.28 -6.10
C LEU A 280 -6.05 14.96 -5.14
N GLN A 281 -7.34 14.76 -5.33
CA GLN A 281 -8.38 15.26 -4.45
C GLN A 281 -8.97 14.11 -3.62
N LEU A 282 -9.02 14.30 -2.31
CA LEU A 282 -9.72 13.44 -1.36
C LEU A 282 -10.98 14.16 -0.90
N SER A 283 -12.15 13.56 -1.14
CA SER A 283 -13.43 14.09 -0.69
C SER A 283 -13.94 13.30 0.52
N LEU A 284 -14.15 13.98 1.64
CA LEU A 284 -14.68 13.42 2.88
C LEU A 284 -16.08 13.93 3.13
N ARG A 285 -17.03 13.04 3.44
CA ARG A 285 -18.35 13.46 3.90
C ARG A 285 -18.26 14.13 5.26
N LYS A 286 -19.24 14.99 5.58
CA LYS A 286 -19.31 15.66 6.89
C LYS A 286 -19.24 14.70 8.08
N SER A 287 -19.84 13.52 7.98
CA SER A 287 -19.78 12.49 9.03
C SER A 287 -18.38 11.93 9.26
N SER A 288 -17.50 11.99 8.26
CA SER A 288 -16.11 11.51 8.30
C SER A 288 -15.14 12.49 8.96
N LEU A 289 -15.57 13.73 9.21
CA LEU A 289 -14.72 14.83 9.72
C LEU A 289 -14.57 14.84 11.24
N TYR A 290 -15.29 13.98 11.94
CA TYR A 290 -15.23 13.86 13.39
C TYR A 290 -14.54 12.55 13.78
N PRO A 291 -13.67 12.58 14.81
CA PRO A 291 -13.13 11.36 15.37
C PRO A 291 -14.26 10.51 15.99
N PRO A 292 -14.03 9.20 16.23
CA PRO A 292 -15.00 8.35 16.89
C PRO A 292 -15.49 8.93 18.23
N THR A 293 -16.78 8.83 18.51
CA THR A 293 -17.42 9.46 19.69
C THR A 293 -17.17 8.74 21.02
N LYS A 294 -16.79 7.47 20.99
CA LYS A 294 -16.54 6.65 22.18
C LYS A 294 -15.03 6.50 22.38
N LEU A 295 -14.35 7.57 22.77
CA LEU A 295 -12.91 7.54 23.07
C LEU A 295 -12.66 7.92 24.53
N PRO A 296 -11.58 7.43 25.15
CA PRO A 296 -11.13 7.91 26.46
C PRO A 296 -10.89 9.44 26.44
N PRO A 297 -11.15 10.16 27.55
CA PRO A 297 -11.12 11.63 27.59
C PRO A 297 -9.77 12.25 27.24
N ASP A 298 -8.66 11.55 27.53
CA ASP A 298 -7.29 12.03 27.28
C ASP A 298 -6.71 11.53 25.94
N THR A 299 -7.58 11.18 24.98
CA THR A 299 -7.16 10.68 23.67
C THR A 299 -7.10 11.81 22.65
N THR A 300 -5.92 12.03 22.07
CA THR A 300 -5.76 12.97 20.96
C THR A 300 -5.87 12.22 19.64
N CYS A 301 -6.77 12.65 18.76
CA CYS A 301 -6.95 12.05 17.44
C CYS A 301 -6.67 13.06 16.33
N SER A 302 -5.89 12.62 15.35
CA SER A 302 -5.65 13.35 14.09
C SER A 302 -6.01 12.47 12.90
N LEU A 303 -6.44 13.10 11.80
CA LEU A 303 -6.81 12.41 10.57
C LEU A 303 -5.60 12.30 9.65
N TYR A 304 -5.36 11.10 9.12
CA TYR A 304 -4.22 10.83 8.25
C TYR A 304 -4.62 10.17 6.94
N THR A 305 -3.80 10.38 5.93
CA THR A 305 -3.83 9.62 4.68
C THR A 305 -2.44 9.05 4.38
N TYR A 306 -2.42 7.81 3.92
CA TYR A 306 -1.21 7.11 3.51
C TYR A 306 -1.28 6.77 2.02
N LEU A 307 -0.44 7.44 1.22
CA LEU A 307 -0.37 7.27 -0.22
C LEU A 307 0.75 6.30 -0.57
N THR A 308 0.47 5.39 -1.52
CA THR A 308 1.47 4.56 -2.21
C THR A 308 1.51 5.01 -3.66
N LEU A 309 2.59 5.67 -4.06
CA LEU A 309 2.76 6.24 -5.40
C LEU A 309 3.71 5.36 -6.23
N PRO A 310 3.35 4.99 -7.47
CA PRO A 310 4.29 4.35 -8.39
C PRO A 310 5.38 5.34 -8.82
N SER A 311 6.52 4.85 -9.33
CA SER A 311 7.64 5.68 -9.77
C SER A 311 7.29 6.76 -10.81
N THR A 312 6.22 6.57 -11.58
CA THR A 312 5.76 7.52 -12.61
C THR A 312 5.21 8.83 -12.07
N ILE A 313 4.81 8.88 -10.81
CA ILE A 313 4.26 10.06 -10.14
C ILE A 313 4.92 10.23 -8.77
N PHE A 314 5.27 11.45 -8.41
CA PHE A 314 5.96 11.72 -7.15
C PHE A 314 5.42 12.97 -6.46
N ALA A 315 5.62 13.03 -5.15
CA ALA A 315 5.32 14.20 -4.35
C ALA A 315 6.59 15.05 -4.19
N ASP A 316 6.45 16.38 -4.30
CA ASP A 316 7.55 17.28 -3.93
C ASP A 316 7.61 17.39 -2.41
N LYS A 317 8.64 16.76 -1.83
CA LYS A 317 8.85 16.76 -0.38
C LYS A 317 9.07 18.15 0.19
N TYR A 318 9.69 19.08 -0.54
CA TYR A 318 9.97 20.44 -0.03
C TYR A 318 8.70 21.29 -0.06
N GLN A 319 7.87 21.11 -1.08
CA GLN A 319 6.56 21.73 -1.16
C GLN A 319 5.66 21.27 0.01
N LEU A 320 5.62 19.96 0.29
CA LEU A 320 4.75 19.40 1.34
C LEU A 320 5.31 19.50 2.76
N SER A 321 6.62 19.67 2.93
CA SER A 321 7.26 19.94 4.24
C SER A 321 7.47 21.42 4.54
N THR A 322 6.87 22.31 3.73
CA THR A 322 6.96 23.75 3.92
C THR A 322 6.43 24.19 5.28
N LYS A 323 6.98 25.29 5.82
CA LYS A 323 6.42 25.99 6.99
C LYS A 323 5.38 27.04 6.59
N ASP A 324 5.13 27.22 5.30
CA ASP A 324 4.10 28.12 4.81
C ASP A 324 2.71 27.56 5.13
N ARG A 325 2.08 28.17 6.14
CA ARG A 325 0.74 27.80 6.59
C ARG A 325 -0.32 28.09 5.54
N LEU A 326 -0.14 29.12 4.69
CA LEU A 326 -1.14 29.47 3.68
C LEU A 326 -1.23 28.38 2.61
N PHE A 327 -0.08 27.87 2.17
CA PHE A 327 -0.02 26.75 1.24
C PHE A 327 -0.74 25.51 1.81
N LEU A 328 -0.34 25.07 3.01
CA LEU A 328 -0.93 23.89 3.65
C LEU A 328 -2.44 24.04 3.89
N GLN A 329 -2.88 25.21 4.38
CA GLN A 329 -4.30 25.51 4.59
C GLN A 329 -5.10 25.54 3.29
N SER A 330 -4.53 26.09 2.20
CA SER A 330 -5.21 26.12 0.89
C SER A 330 -5.47 24.71 0.33
N HIS A 331 -4.69 23.73 0.76
CA HIS A 331 -4.81 22.33 0.39
C HIS A 331 -5.53 21.47 1.45
N ASN A 332 -5.97 22.06 2.56
CA ASN A 332 -6.53 21.37 3.73
C ASN A 332 -5.58 20.27 4.28
N LEU A 333 -4.28 20.58 4.31
CA LEU A 333 -3.22 19.76 4.88
C LEU A 333 -2.70 20.40 6.17
N VAL A 334 -2.27 19.56 7.12
CA VAL A 334 -1.61 20.02 8.36
C VAL A 334 -0.10 19.91 8.22
N SER A 335 0.40 18.73 7.87
CA SER A 335 1.85 18.50 7.70
C SER A 335 2.16 17.17 7.02
N LEU A 336 3.35 17.11 6.41
CA LEU A 336 4.00 15.87 5.99
C LEU A 336 4.72 15.19 7.17
N HIS A 337 4.29 13.98 7.54
CA HIS A 337 4.85 13.21 8.67
C HIS A 337 5.97 12.26 8.27
N SER A 338 5.84 11.61 7.12
CA SER A 338 6.87 10.70 6.61
C SER A 338 6.79 10.59 5.09
N ILE A 339 7.96 10.50 4.46
CA ILE A 339 8.13 10.16 3.06
C ILE A 339 9.23 9.11 2.93
N GLN A 340 8.99 8.05 2.16
CA GLN A 340 9.92 6.93 2.00
C GLN A 340 9.94 6.47 0.53
N GLY A 341 11.08 6.00 0.04
CA GLY A 341 11.27 5.56 -1.34
C GLY A 341 11.86 6.66 -2.23
N GLU A 342 11.42 6.70 -3.48
CA GLU A 342 11.96 7.59 -4.52
C GLU A 342 11.50 9.04 -4.34
N THR A 343 12.46 9.95 -4.20
CA THR A 343 12.18 11.38 -3.97
C THR A 343 12.98 12.31 -4.87
N ASP A 344 13.69 11.77 -5.87
CA ASP A 344 14.34 12.57 -6.89
C ASP A 344 13.29 13.37 -7.67
N LEU A 345 13.43 14.69 -7.72
CA LEU A 345 12.46 15.59 -8.34
C LEU A 345 12.70 15.80 -9.84
N GLU A 346 13.83 15.33 -10.37
CA GLU A 346 14.32 15.62 -11.71
C GLU A 346 14.47 14.37 -12.59
N ALA A 347 14.77 13.22 -11.99
CA ALA A 347 15.02 11.99 -12.73
C ALA A 347 13.77 11.56 -13.54
N PRO A 348 13.90 11.24 -14.84
CA PRO A 348 12.80 10.67 -15.60
C PRO A 348 12.52 9.22 -15.17
N ASN A 349 11.34 8.71 -15.52
CA ASN A 349 10.90 7.39 -15.07
C ASN A 349 11.81 6.25 -15.55
N TRP A 350 12.44 6.38 -16.71
CA TRP A 350 13.30 5.34 -17.30
C TRP A 350 14.70 5.25 -16.69
N ILE A 351 15.12 6.23 -15.90
CA ILE A 351 16.36 6.19 -15.09
C ILE A 351 16.04 5.78 -13.65
N THR A 352 14.82 6.07 -13.21
CA THR A 352 14.34 5.73 -11.87
C THR A 352 14.28 4.22 -11.73
N GLN A 353 15.15 3.67 -10.88
CA GLN A 353 15.16 2.24 -10.63
C GLN A 353 14.16 1.85 -9.54
N GLN A 354 13.87 2.72 -8.55
CA GLN A 354 13.02 2.33 -7.43
C GLN A 354 11.52 2.20 -7.80
N TRP A 355 10.76 1.45 -7.01
CA TRP A 355 9.34 1.16 -7.25
C TRP A 355 8.41 2.38 -7.14
N GLY A 356 8.84 3.46 -6.48
CA GLY A 356 8.03 4.66 -6.22
C GLY A 356 8.22 5.20 -4.81
N SER A 357 7.19 5.84 -4.25
CA SER A 357 7.26 6.46 -2.91
C SER A 357 6.02 6.24 -2.06
N ASN A 358 6.20 6.28 -0.74
CA ASN A 358 5.11 6.30 0.23
C ASN A 358 5.10 7.65 0.94
N LEU A 359 3.90 8.14 1.22
CA LEU A 359 3.68 9.43 1.87
C LEU A 359 2.66 9.28 2.98
N LEU A 360 2.97 9.79 4.18
CA LEU A 360 2.04 9.92 5.29
C LEU A 360 1.77 11.40 5.56
N LEU A 361 0.54 11.83 5.32
CA LEU A 361 0.09 13.21 5.50
C LEU A 361 -0.94 13.30 6.62
N GLU A 362 -0.84 14.34 7.45
CA GLU A 362 -1.91 14.75 8.36
C GLU A 362 -2.85 15.71 7.65
N LEU A 363 -4.15 15.43 7.74
CA LEU A 363 -5.22 16.14 7.07
C LEU A 363 -5.87 17.15 8.01
N ALA A 364 -6.19 18.33 7.47
CA ALA A 364 -6.92 19.34 8.23
C ALA A 364 -8.41 18.96 8.30
N THR A 365 -8.98 19.06 9.49
CA THR A 365 -10.43 19.00 9.70
C THR A 365 -10.93 20.37 10.14
N PRO A 366 -12.15 20.77 9.71
CA PRO A 366 -12.73 22.03 10.16
C PRO A 366 -12.99 21.97 11.68
N SER A 367 -12.86 23.10 12.37
CA SER A 367 -13.24 23.17 13.79
C SER A 367 -14.75 22.88 13.95
N LEU A 368 -15.14 22.36 15.12
CA LEU A 368 -16.55 22.02 15.42
C LEU A 368 -17.51 23.21 15.19
N GLU A 369 -17.04 24.43 15.47
CA GLU A 369 -17.79 25.68 15.28
C GLU A 369 -17.86 26.10 13.80
N ALA A 370 -16.75 25.96 13.09
CA ALA A 370 -16.66 26.20 11.65
C ALA A 370 -17.50 25.20 10.84
N ALA A 371 -17.51 23.92 11.21
CA ALA A 371 -18.21 22.87 10.48
C ALA A 371 -19.75 23.01 10.50
N SER A 372 -20.31 23.78 11.44
CA SER A 372 -21.71 24.21 11.44
C SER A 372 -22.01 25.41 10.54
N GLU A 373 -20.99 26.22 10.21
CA GLU A 373 -21.14 27.53 9.57
C GLU A 373 -20.66 27.55 8.11
N TYR A 374 -19.69 26.69 7.73
CA TYR A 374 -19.25 26.56 6.35
C TYR A 374 -20.25 25.73 5.53
N PRO A 375 -20.87 26.28 4.47
CA PRO A 375 -21.60 25.49 3.49
C PRO A 375 -20.58 24.61 2.75
N LEU A 376 -20.46 23.34 3.15
CA LEU A 376 -19.70 22.36 2.41
C LEU A 376 -20.34 22.21 1.01
N ALA A 377 -19.55 22.43 -0.03
CA ALA A 377 -20.02 22.19 -1.39
C ALA A 377 -20.37 20.70 -1.51
N ASN A 378 -21.65 20.40 -1.80
CA ASN A 378 -22.19 19.04 -1.85
C ASN A 378 -22.01 18.22 -0.56
N ASP A 379 -21.92 18.85 0.62
CA ASP A 379 -21.68 18.19 1.92
C ASP A 379 -20.34 17.42 2.01
N GLU A 380 -19.37 17.81 1.17
CA GLU A 380 -18.03 17.23 1.11
C GLU A 380 -16.94 18.23 1.48
N TRP A 381 -15.94 17.75 2.21
CA TRP A 381 -14.70 18.45 2.52
C TRP A 381 -13.58 17.92 1.63
N ASN A 382 -13.03 18.79 0.79
CA ASN A 382 -12.06 18.43 -0.22
C ASN A 382 -10.64 18.75 0.27
N ILE A 383 -9.82 17.73 0.43
CA ILE A 383 -8.37 17.85 0.61
C ILE A 383 -7.71 17.68 -0.75
N THR A 384 -6.65 18.44 -1.00
CA THR A 384 -5.88 18.30 -2.25
C THR A 384 -4.41 18.01 -1.95
N VAL A 385 -3.81 17.08 -2.69
CA VAL A 385 -2.40 16.70 -2.60
C VAL A 385 -1.76 16.97 -3.97
N PRO A 386 -0.91 18.02 -4.09
CA PRO A 386 -0.22 18.30 -5.33
C PRO A 386 0.86 17.24 -5.60
N LEU A 387 0.85 16.70 -6.82
CA LEU A 387 1.77 15.67 -7.29
C LEU A 387 2.38 16.09 -8.63
N HIS A 388 3.43 15.37 -9.03
CA HIS A 388 4.22 15.64 -10.22
C HIS A 388 4.38 14.37 -11.06
N LEU A 389 4.18 14.49 -12.37
CA LEU A 389 4.45 13.39 -13.30
C LEU A 389 5.92 13.37 -13.69
N ARG A 390 6.52 12.18 -13.72
CA ARG A 390 7.81 11.97 -14.38
C ARG A 390 7.62 11.86 -15.88
N TYR A 391 8.66 12.21 -16.62
CA TYR A 391 8.71 11.90 -18.04
C TYR A 391 8.63 10.39 -18.26
N LEU A 392 7.70 9.98 -19.13
CA LEU A 392 7.47 8.61 -19.53
C LEU A 392 8.07 8.33 -20.91
N HIS A 393 8.28 7.05 -21.22
CA HIS A 393 8.73 6.65 -22.54
C HIS A 393 7.77 7.13 -23.66
N PRO A 394 8.29 7.46 -24.85
CA PRO A 394 7.48 7.72 -26.03
C PRO A 394 6.52 6.58 -26.37
N SER A 395 5.40 6.89 -27.02
CA SER A 395 4.35 5.92 -27.39
C SER A 395 3.86 6.19 -28.82
N PRO A 396 3.48 5.16 -29.60
CA PRO A 396 2.88 5.36 -30.92
C PRO A 396 1.60 6.20 -30.89
N SER A 397 0.79 6.11 -29.83
CA SER A 397 -0.43 6.91 -29.68
C SER A 397 -0.16 8.37 -29.31
N GLY A 398 1.03 8.68 -28.79
CA GLY A 398 1.32 9.95 -28.13
C GLY A 398 0.75 10.07 -26.71
N TYR A 399 0.21 8.98 -26.15
CA TYR A 399 -0.28 8.93 -24.78
C TYR A 399 0.18 7.65 -24.09
N ARG A 400 0.36 7.70 -22.76
CA ARG A 400 0.55 6.53 -21.90
C ARG A 400 -0.28 6.68 -20.64
N ASP A 401 -1.00 5.62 -20.30
CA ASP A 401 -1.78 5.59 -19.08
C ASP A 401 -0.93 5.14 -17.90
N ILE A 402 -1.13 5.78 -16.76
CA ILE A 402 -0.56 5.36 -15.48
C ILE A 402 -1.69 5.09 -14.49
N SER A 403 -1.46 4.14 -13.59
CA SER A 403 -2.43 3.73 -12.58
C SER A 403 -1.91 4.08 -11.18
N VAL A 404 -2.70 4.77 -10.40
CA VAL A 404 -2.36 5.21 -9.03
C VAL A 404 -3.39 4.61 -8.06
N PRO A 405 -2.98 3.74 -7.12
CA PRO A 405 -3.92 3.15 -6.17
C PRO A 405 -4.46 4.22 -5.21
N TRP A 406 -5.71 4.07 -4.80
CA TRP A 406 -6.30 4.93 -3.78
C TRP A 406 -5.52 4.83 -2.46
N PRO A 407 -5.36 5.95 -1.72
CA PRO A 407 -4.68 5.94 -0.44
C PRO A 407 -5.54 5.32 0.65
N VAL A 408 -4.92 5.01 1.79
CA VAL A 408 -5.64 4.58 3.00
C VAL A 408 -5.87 5.80 3.89
N VAL A 409 -7.13 6.04 4.29
CA VAL A 409 -7.49 7.17 5.16
C VAL A 409 -7.99 6.64 6.50
N PHE A 410 -7.43 7.18 7.60
CA PHE A 410 -7.74 6.72 8.95
C PHE A 410 -7.53 7.80 9.99
N TRP A 411 -8.29 7.74 11.08
CA TRP A 411 -8.00 8.48 12.30
C TRP A 411 -6.95 7.73 13.11
N ALA A 412 -5.90 8.42 13.55
CA ALA A 412 -4.92 7.89 14.51
C ALA A 412 -5.15 8.55 15.86
N CYS A 413 -5.48 7.74 16.86
CA CYS A 413 -5.82 8.17 18.20
C CYS A 413 -4.80 7.62 19.20
N ALA A 414 -4.01 8.51 19.79
CA ALA A 414 -2.99 8.17 20.77
C ALA A 414 -3.46 8.54 22.20
N SER A 415 -3.12 7.70 23.17
CA SER A 415 -3.40 7.90 24.60
C SER A 415 -2.08 8.09 25.36
N ASP A 416 -2.05 9.08 26.26
CA ASP A 416 -0.84 9.55 26.96
C ASP A 416 -0.53 8.81 28.28
N ASP A 417 -1.27 7.74 28.61
CA ASP A 417 -1.11 7.03 29.89
C ASP A 417 0.23 6.27 29.96
N GLY A 418 1.23 6.93 30.57
CA GLY A 418 2.63 6.52 30.76
C GLY A 418 2.90 5.30 31.66
N ASN A 419 1.89 4.48 31.98
CA ASN A 419 2.10 3.20 32.64
C ASN A 419 2.25 2.09 31.59
N ALA A 420 3.52 1.81 31.26
CA ALA A 420 3.97 0.78 30.33
C ALA A 420 3.85 -0.67 30.86
N ASP A 421 3.08 -0.89 31.93
CA ASP A 421 2.75 -2.24 32.42
C ASP A 421 1.33 -2.60 32.00
N ASP A 422 1.21 -3.22 30.83
CA ASP A 422 0.77 -4.62 30.76
C ASP A 422 0.80 -5.08 29.31
N LYS A 423 1.28 -6.30 29.13
CA LYS A 423 1.40 -7.03 27.86
C LYS A 423 0.22 -6.71 26.94
N GLN A 424 0.44 -5.91 25.89
CA GLN A 424 -0.50 -5.79 24.79
C GLN A 424 -0.64 -7.21 24.23
N LYS A 425 -1.68 -7.92 24.68
CA LYS A 425 -1.89 -9.33 24.41
C LYS A 425 -1.80 -9.51 22.90
N ILE A 426 -1.02 -10.50 22.46
CA ILE A 426 -0.88 -10.86 21.05
C ILE A 426 -2.30 -11.03 20.49
N ASN A 427 -2.75 -10.04 19.71
CA ASN A 427 -4.03 -10.13 19.03
C ASN A 427 -3.83 -11.07 17.83
N PRO A 428 -4.51 -12.23 17.80
CA PRO A 428 -4.31 -13.23 16.76
C PRO A 428 -4.79 -12.77 15.37
N PHE A 429 -5.54 -11.67 15.30
CA PHE A 429 -6.08 -11.07 14.08
C PHE A 429 -5.33 -9.82 13.64
N ASP A 430 -4.34 -9.36 14.40
CA ASP A 430 -3.62 -8.13 14.08
C ASP A 430 -2.73 -8.31 12.85
N ARG A 431 -2.94 -7.47 11.82
CA ARG A 431 -2.00 -7.35 10.69
C ARG A 431 -0.95 -6.32 11.06
N VAL A 432 0.30 -6.78 11.11
CA VAL A 432 1.47 -5.90 11.30
C VAL A 432 2.13 -5.55 9.97
N SER A 433 2.95 -4.50 10.00
CA SER A 433 3.79 -4.02 8.89
C SER A 433 2.98 -3.45 7.72
N LEU A 434 1.95 -2.65 8.02
CA LEU A 434 1.16 -1.94 7.01
C LEU A 434 1.91 -0.74 6.38
N GLY A 435 3.09 -0.40 6.92
CA GLY A 435 4.03 0.59 6.37
C GLY A 435 4.04 1.93 7.13
N TRP A 436 2.88 2.39 7.60
CA TRP A 436 2.74 3.68 8.30
C TRP A 436 2.72 3.57 9.82
N GLU A 437 2.41 2.39 10.37
CA GLU A 437 2.26 2.17 11.82
C GLU A 437 3.49 2.58 12.64
N SER A 438 4.69 2.48 12.06
CA SER A 438 5.95 2.84 12.76
C SER A 438 6.11 4.33 13.03
N ASN A 439 5.32 5.19 12.38
CA ASN A 439 5.35 6.65 12.56
C ASN A 439 4.49 7.11 13.74
N PHE A 440 3.88 6.18 14.48
CA PHE A 440 3.03 6.48 15.61
C PHE A 440 3.49 5.74 16.88
N PRO A 441 3.19 6.26 18.08
CA PRO A 441 3.42 5.55 19.33
C PRO A 441 2.77 4.16 19.35
N ALA A 442 3.35 3.21 20.10
CA ALA A 442 2.88 1.83 20.15
C ALA A 442 1.41 1.66 20.58
N ARG A 443 0.88 2.61 21.38
CA ARG A 443 -0.51 2.64 21.87
C ARG A 443 -1.48 3.44 20.99
N THR A 444 -1.19 3.55 19.70
CA THR A 444 -2.09 4.26 18.77
C THR A 444 -3.14 3.31 18.22
N THR A 445 -4.41 3.72 18.34
CA THR A 445 -5.56 3.03 17.75
C THR A 445 -5.95 3.73 16.45
N TYR A 446 -6.21 2.93 15.41
CA TYR A 446 -6.47 3.40 14.06
C TYR A 446 -7.89 3.06 13.64
N TYR A 447 -8.67 4.08 13.27
CA TYR A 447 -10.04 3.93 12.80
C TYR A 447 -10.11 4.19 11.29
N HIS A 448 -10.33 3.14 10.52
CA HIS A 448 -10.24 3.15 9.05
C HIS A 448 -11.54 3.60 8.40
N LEU A 449 -11.46 4.62 7.55
CA LEU A 449 -12.58 5.03 6.71
C LEU A 449 -12.77 4.04 5.55
N GLN A 450 -14.00 3.93 5.05
CA GLN A 450 -14.34 3.05 3.93
C GLN A 450 -14.19 3.79 2.59
N PRO A 451 -13.47 3.25 1.61
CA PRO A 451 -13.42 3.85 0.29
C PRO A 451 -14.75 3.62 -0.45
N GLU A 452 -15.33 4.67 -1.03
CA GLU A 452 -16.62 4.62 -1.73
C GLU A 452 -16.49 5.20 -3.15
N PRO A 453 -16.02 4.41 -4.12
CA PRO A 453 -15.82 4.90 -5.48
C PRO A 453 -17.14 5.26 -6.18
N GLU A 454 -17.08 6.13 -7.18
CA GLU A 454 -18.26 6.50 -7.95
C GLU A 454 -18.83 5.29 -8.72
N PRO A 455 -20.15 5.24 -8.98
CA PRO A 455 -20.75 4.09 -9.68
C PRO A 455 -20.12 3.76 -11.04
N ALA A 456 -19.54 4.76 -11.72
CA ALA A 456 -18.84 4.59 -13.00
C ALA A 456 -17.45 3.97 -12.85
N SER A 457 -16.76 4.20 -11.73
CA SER A 457 -15.46 3.59 -11.40
C SER A 457 -15.67 2.48 -10.39
N SER A 458 -15.62 1.23 -10.84
CA SER A 458 -15.75 0.07 -9.93
C SER A 458 -14.46 -0.27 -9.17
N LEU A 459 -13.41 0.53 -9.33
CA LEU A 459 -12.05 0.25 -8.86
C LEU A 459 -11.51 1.36 -7.97
N LEU A 460 -10.65 0.98 -7.03
CA LEU A 460 -9.90 1.82 -6.10
C LEU A 460 -8.54 2.22 -6.70
N VAL A 461 -8.53 2.52 -7.99
CA VAL A 461 -7.33 2.90 -8.75
C VAL A 461 -7.71 4.02 -9.70
N GLU A 462 -6.99 5.12 -9.62
CA GLU A 462 -7.13 6.24 -10.54
C GLU A 462 -6.22 6.07 -11.74
N THR A 463 -6.74 6.34 -12.94
CA THR A 463 -5.96 6.27 -14.19
C THR A 463 -5.74 7.67 -14.75
N ILE A 464 -4.50 8.03 -15.02
CA ILE A 464 -4.14 9.30 -15.67
C ILE A 464 -3.59 9.00 -17.06
N SER A 465 -4.15 9.65 -18.09
CA SER A 465 -3.59 9.59 -19.44
C SER A 465 -2.56 10.69 -19.64
N VAL A 466 -1.29 10.29 -19.76
CA VAL A 466 -0.14 11.19 -19.81
C VAL A 466 0.26 11.42 -21.27
N PRO A 467 0.32 12.67 -21.75
CA PRO A 467 0.83 12.95 -23.09
C PRO A 467 2.33 12.65 -23.15
N VAL A 468 2.75 11.92 -24.18
CA VAL A 468 4.15 11.58 -24.46
C VAL A 468 4.48 11.84 -25.91
N LEU A 469 5.78 11.80 -26.27
CA LEU A 469 6.20 11.93 -27.66
C LEU A 469 5.54 10.84 -28.52
N ASN A 470 4.79 11.27 -29.55
CA ASN A 470 4.15 10.38 -30.50
C ASN A 470 5.19 9.79 -31.47
N MET A 471 5.30 8.46 -31.52
CA MET A 471 6.24 7.74 -32.39
C MET A 471 5.67 7.28 -33.73
N SER A 472 4.36 7.42 -33.98
CA SER A 472 3.74 7.02 -35.26
C SER A 472 3.87 8.09 -36.35
N ARG A 473 4.29 9.30 -36.00
CA ARG A 473 4.53 10.41 -36.94
C ARG A 473 5.99 10.46 -37.35
N ASP A 474 6.43 9.46 -38.11
CA ASP A 474 7.82 9.33 -38.57
C ASP A 474 8.36 10.58 -39.30
N THR A 475 7.49 11.29 -40.04
CA THR A 475 7.85 12.53 -40.74
C THR A 475 8.28 13.64 -39.78
N GLN A 476 7.51 13.89 -38.70
CA GLN A 476 7.86 14.91 -37.69
C GLN A 476 9.15 14.56 -36.94
N ARG A 477 9.38 13.27 -36.66
CA ARG A 477 10.62 12.83 -35.99
C ARG A 477 11.84 13.09 -36.87
N MET A 478 11.77 12.73 -38.14
CA MET A 478 12.85 12.93 -39.09
C MET A 478 13.11 14.44 -39.32
N GLU A 479 12.06 15.24 -39.43
CA GLU A 479 12.15 16.71 -39.52
C GLU A 479 12.85 17.32 -38.30
N ILE A 480 12.45 16.94 -37.09
CA ILE A 480 13.07 17.46 -35.85
C ILE A 480 14.53 17.04 -35.75
N GLN A 481 14.85 15.77 -36.04
CA GLN A 481 16.22 15.26 -35.97
C GLN A 481 17.14 15.94 -36.99
N VAL A 482 16.71 16.01 -38.25
CA VAL A 482 17.49 16.63 -39.34
C VAL A 482 17.60 18.13 -39.12
N GLY A 483 16.51 18.82 -38.76
CA GLY A 483 16.51 20.24 -38.47
C GLY A 483 17.44 20.60 -37.31
N THR A 484 17.39 19.83 -36.21
CA THR A 484 18.28 20.02 -35.05
C THR A 484 19.74 19.80 -35.44
N ALA A 485 20.04 18.73 -36.20
CA ALA A 485 21.40 18.46 -36.67
C ALA A 485 21.94 19.60 -37.55
N MET A 486 21.14 20.11 -38.49
CA MET A 486 21.52 21.22 -39.36
C MET A 486 21.80 22.51 -38.58
N ILE A 487 20.98 22.82 -37.57
CA ILE A 487 21.19 23.99 -36.71
C ILE A 487 22.48 23.84 -35.90
N ILE A 488 22.73 22.67 -35.31
CA ILE A 488 23.95 22.39 -34.53
C ILE A 488 25.19 22.51 -35.42
N ILE A 489 25.17 21.89 -36.61
CA ILE A 489 26.27 21.97 -37.58
C ILE A 489 26.48 23.41 -38.03
N GLY A 490 25.40 24.13 -38.35
CA GLY A 490 25.46 25.54 -38.74
C GLY A 490 26.06 26.41 -37.63
N GLY A 491 25.64 26.21 -36.39
CA GLY A 491 26.18 26.90 -35.22
C GLY A 491 27.65 26.58 -34.97
N PHE A 492 28.05 25.30 -35.09
CA PHE A 492 29.44 24.87 -34.93
C PHE A 492 30.33 25.47 -36.02
N MET A 493 29.89 25.43 -37.29
CA MET A 493 30.60 26.04 -38.41
C MET A 493 30.71 27.55 -38.27
N TRP A 494 29.67 28.21 -37.75
CA TRP A 494 29.71 29.64 -37.44
C TRP A 494 30.75 29.98 -36.36
N ILE A 495 30.81 29.19 -35.28
CA ILE A 495 31.82 29.35 -34.23
C ILE A 495 33.23 29.15 -34.81
N LEU A 496 33.45 28.10 -35.59
CA LEU A 496 34.74 27.85 -36.26
C LEU A 496 35.13 28.99 -37.19
N TRP A 497 34.18 29.54 -37.95
CA TRP A 497 34.44 30.68 -38.81
C TRP A 497 34.84 31.93 -38.00
N LYS A 498 34.12 32.23 -36.91
CA LYS A 498 34.47 33.36 -36.02
C LYS A 498 35.83 33.19 -35.36
N LEU A 499 36.17 31.98 -34.90
CA LEU A 499 37.49 31.67 -34.35
C LEU A 499 38.58 31.82 -35.41
N GLY A 500 38.35 31.34 -36.63
CA GLY A 500 39.29 31.50 -37.75
C GLY A 500 39.55 32.96 -38.14
N LEU A 501 38.54 33.83 -38.06
CA LEU A 501 38.70 35.27 -38.29
C LEU A 501 39.56 35.95 -37.20
N ILE A 502 39.47 35.47 -35.95
CA ILE A 502 40.26 35.99 -34.83
C ILE A 502 41.72 35.52 -34.94
N THR A 503 41.96 34.25 -35.29
CA THR A 503 43.33 33.72 -35.47
C THR A 503 44.03 34.27 -36.70
N ASN A 504 43.28 34.68 -37.72
CA ASN A 504 43.80 35.29 -38.95
C ASN A 504 43.83 36.83 -38.91
N SER A 505 43.50 37.46 -37.78
CA SER A 505 43.67 38.90 -37.62
C SER A 505 45.17 39.20 -37.42
N PRO A 506 45.82 39.97 -38.32
CA PRO A 506 47.22 40.34 -38.13
C PRO A 506 47.37 41.17 -36.86
N ALA A 507 48.45 40.91 -36.11
CA ALA A 507 48.81 41.65 -34.90
C ALA A 507 48.74 43.17 -35.13
N PRO A 508 48.30 43.97 -34.14
CA PRO A 508 48.28 45.41 -34.29
C PRO A 508 49.72 45.91 -34.52
N VAL A 509 49.86 46.70 -35.59
CA VAL A 509 51.09 47.38 -36.00
C VAL A 509 51.63 48.19 -34.83
N GLN A 510 52.93 48.04 -34.56
CA GLN A 510 53.69 48.84 -33.59
C GLN A 510 53.43 50.33 -33.81
N ALA A 511 53.01 51.01 -32.75
CA ALA A 511 53.04 52.46 -32.65
C ALA A 511 54.47 52.94 -32.93
N THR A 512 54.61 53.86 -33.87
CA THR A 512 55.86 54.55 -34.18
C THR A 512 56.14 55.53 -33.05
N ASP A 513 57.34 55.45 -32.47
CA ASP A 513 57.86 56.37 -31.46
C ASP A 513 57.83 57.83 -31.96
N GLU A 514 57.15 58.71 -31.22
CA GLU A 514 57.46 60.14 -31.20
C GLU A 514 58.44 60.43 -30.04
N PRO A 515 59.42 61.32 -30.24
CA PRO A 515 60.48 61.55 -29.26
C PRO A 515 60.03 62.42 -28.10
N GLU A 516 60.53 62.05 -26.92
CA GLU A 516 60.43 62.72 -25.63
C GLU A 516 60.97 64.17 -25.70
N GLU A 517 60.09 65.17 -25.71
CA GLU A 517 60.49 66.56 -25.46
C GLU A 517 60.57 66.79 -23.94
N SER A 518 61.78 67.13 -23.50
CA SER A 518 62.12 67.46 -22.12
C SER A 518 61.31 68.67 -21.60
N ARG A 519 60.70 68.52 -20.42
CA ARG A 519 60.38 69.67 -19.56
C ARG A 519 60.75 69.38 -18.12
N LYS A 520 61.92 69.90 -17.73
CA LYS A 520 62.26 70.28 -16.37
C LYS A 520 61.80 71.73 -16.13
N ASP A 521 61.25 71.93 -14.94
CA ASP A 521 61.25 73.14 -14.12
C ASP A 521 60.61 74.43 -14.66
N GLN A 522 59.35 74.69 -14.25
CA GLN A 522 58.99 75.83 -13.39
C GLN A 522 57.60 75.68 -12.77
#